data_AF-A0A830FYR3-F1
#
_entry.id   AF-A0A830FYR3-F1
#
_cell.length_a   1.000
_cell.length_b   1.000
_cell.length_c   1.000
_cell.angle_alpha   90.00
_cell.angle_beta   90.00
_cell.angle_gamma   90.00
#
_symmetry.space_group_name_H-M   'P 1'
#
loop_
_entity.id
_entity.type
_entity.pdbx_description
1 polymer ?
#
loop_
_entity_poly.entity_id
_entity_poly.type
_entity_poly.pdbx_seq_one_letter_code
_entity_poly.pdbx_strand_id
1 'polypeptide(L)'
;MAAVVGDVAVRERASLWPFACLRGDRGPVTVGSDTNVQEFAMLHGADVGDRVSVGHGATVDFATVEDDVVVGMGSRVLGGARVESECIVAANAVVTRDQTVPSGHLASGVPAETQPLTDAQREGIEENWRHYVDLGERFVADGPHERP
;
A
#
# COMPACT_ATOMS: atom_id res chain seq x y z
N MET A 1 17.14 -2.36 -4.35
CA MET A 1 16.68 -2.30 -5.75
C MET A 1 15.17 -2.47 -5.76
N ALA A 2 14.42 -1.61 -6.45
CA ALA A 2 13.02 -1.84 -6.79
C ALA A 2 12.90 -2.00 -8.31
N ALA A 3 11.96 -2.82 -8.78
CA ALA A 3 11.69 -2.99 -10.21
C ALA A 3 10.49 -2.12 -10.61
N VAL A 4 10.69 -1.22 -11.57
CA VAL A 4 9.65 -0.34 -12.11
C VAL A 4 9.60 -0.54 -13.61
N VAL A 5 8.48 -1.04 -14.14
CA VAL A 5 8.35 -1.50 -15.52
C VAL A 5 7.05 -1.00 -16.14
N GLY A 6 7.09 -0.39 -17.31
CA GLY A 6 5.89 0.03 -18.05
C GLY A 6 5.38 1.42 -17.65
N ASP A 7 4.07 1.62 -17.73
CA ASP A 7 3.41 2.88 -17.39
C ASP A 7 3.23 2.99 -15.86
N VAL A 8 4.19 3.64 -15.22
CA VAL A 8 4.23 3.81 -13.76
C VAL A 8 4.47 5.27 -13.39
N ALA A 9 3.59 5.83 -12.57
CA ALA A 9 3.72 7.16 -12.00
C ALA A 9 3.83 7.09 -10.48
N VAL A 10 4.91 7.65 -9.94
CA VAL A 10 5.18 7.76 -8.50
C VAL A 10 5.23 9.24 -8.13
N ARG A 11 4.40 9.66 -7.16
CA ARG A 11 4.26 11.08 -6.78
C ARG A 11 5.28 11.49 -5.69
N GLU A 12 5.19 12.75 -5.28
CA GLU A 12 6.12 13.39 -4.35
C GLU A 12 6.14 12.69 -2.98
N ARG A 13 7.33 12.55 -2.39
CA ARG A 13 7.59 11.87 -1.10
C ARG A 13 7.11 10.42 -0.99
N ALA A 14 6.61 9.83 -2.08
CA ALA A 14 6.39 8.40 -2.13
C ALA A 14 7.72 7.64 -2.10
N SER A 15 7.73 6.47 -1.43
CA SER A 15 8.95 5.67 -1.25
C SER A 15 8.77 4.23 -1.74
N LEU A 16 9.75 3.75 -2.50
CA LEU A 16 9.82 2.36 -2.96
C LEU A 16 10.94 1.63 -2.21
N TRP A 17 10.57 0.59 -1.48
CA TRP A 17 11.47 -0.13 -0.58
C TRP A 17 12.13 -1.33 -1.28
N PRO A 18 13.18 -1.92 -0.67
CA PRO A 18 13.91 -3.03 -1.28
C PRO A 18 13.03 -4.15 -1.83
N PHE A 19 13.25 -4.49 -3.09
CA PHE A 19 12.59 -5.56 -3.83
C PHE A 19 11.10 -5.35 -4.11
N ALA A 20 10.58 -4.13 -3.94
CA ALA A 20 9.26 -3.77 -4.46
C ALA A 20 9.22 -3.93 -6.00
N CYS A 21 8.09 -4.38 -6.53
CA CYS A 21 7.86 -4.58 -7.96
C CYS A 21 6.61 -3.83 -8.41
N LEU A 22 6.79 -2.83 -9.27
CA LEU A 22 5.73 -2.04 -9.87
C LEU A 22 5.71 -2.35 -11.36
N ARG A 23 4.64 -2.97 -11.84
CA ARG A 23 4.50 -3.41 -13.22
C ARG A 23 3.26 -2.78 -13.85
N GLY A 24 3.46 -1.81 -14.72
CA GLY A 24 2.44 -1.10 -15.48
C GLY A 24 2.35 -1.55 -16.94
N ASP A 25 2.45 -2.86 -17.22
CA ASP A 25 2.54 -3.40 -18.58
C ASP A 25 1.18 -3.76 -19.23
N ARG A 26 0.15 -3.98 -18.40
CA ARG A 26 -1.21 -4.41 -18.79
C ARG A 26 -2.30 -3.48 -18.25
N GLY A 27 -1.88 -2.46 -17.52
CA GLY A 27 -2.67 -1.38 -16.92
C GLY A 27 -1.67 -0.44 -16.22
N PRO A 28 -1.95 0.88 -16.12
CA PRO A 28 -1.04 1.80 -15.46
C PRO A 28 -0.90 1.46 -13.97
N VAL A 29 0.24 1.82 -13.38
CA VAL A 29 0.42 1.85 -11.92
C VAL A 29 0.58 3.29 -11.47
N THR A 30 -0.25 3.72 -10.54
CA THR A 30 -0.16 5.03 -9.87
C THR A 30 0.13 4.82 -8.39
N VAL A 31 1.07 5.60 -7.86
CA VAL A 31 1.42 5.66 -6.45
C VAL A 31 1.37 7.12 -6.03
N GLY A 32 0.38 7.47 -5.21
CA GLY A 32 0.14 8.82 -4.71
C GLY A 32 1.24 9.35 -3.78
N SER A 33 1.07 10.59 -3.36
CA SER A 33 2.05 11.32 -2.54
C SER A 33 2.08 10.75 -1.13
N ASP A 34 3.24 10.78 -0.48
CA ASP A 34 3.41 10.27 0.89
C ASP A 34 3.11 8.76 1.06
N THR A 35 2.99 8.03 -0.05
CA THR A 35 2.70 6.59 -0.06
C THR A 35 4.00 5.78 -0.01
N ASN A 36 4.03 4.74 0.81
CA ASN A 36 5.15 3.81 0.91
C ASN A 36 4.79 2.44 0.35
N VAL A 37 5.64 1.93 -0.54
CA VAL A 37 5.54 0.58 -1.10
C VAL A 37 6.69 -0.25 -0.53
N GLN A 38 6.39 -0.99 0.53
CA GLN A 38 7.37 -1.67 1.37
C GLN A 38 8.00 -2.89 0.68
N GLU A 39 8.92 -3.53 1.38
CA GLU A 39 9.77 -4.60 0.85
C GLU A 39 8.95 -5.73 0.24
N PHE A 40 9.40 -6.23 -0.91
CA PHE A 40 8.76 -7.32 -1.65
C PHE A 40 7.28 -7.10 -2.03
N ALA A 41 6.73 -5.89 -1.85
CA ALA A 41 5.38 -5.61 -2.30
C ALA A 41 5.29 -5.61 -3.83
N MET A 42 4.13 -6.03 -4.36
CA MET A 42 3.85 -6.06 -5.80
C MET A 42 2.64 -5.19 -6.12
N LEU A 43 2.81 -4.26 -7.08
CA LEU A 43 1.74 -3.52 -7.72
C LEU A 43 1.67 -3.89 -9.20
N HIS A 44 0.54 -4.42 -9.67
CA HIS A 44 0.29 -4.72 -11.08
C HIS A 44 -1.01 -4.06 -11.53
N GLY A 45 -0.95 -3.09 -12.45
CA GLY A 45 -2.14 -2.38 -12.92
C GLY A 45 -2.97 -1.72 -11.80
N ALA A 46 -2.29 -1.22 -10.76
CA ALA A 46 -2.89 -0.78 -9.51
C ALA A 46 -2.96 0.75 -9.40
N ASP A 47 -4.09 1.26 -8.89
CA ASP A 47 -4.27 2.67 -8.59
C ASP A 47 -4.21 2.89 -7.08
N VAL A 48 -3.07 3.41 -6.59
CA VAL A 48 -2.81 3.63 -5.17
C VAL A 48 -2.75 5.12 -4.89
N GLY A 49 -3.62 5.59 -4.00
CA GLY A 49 -3.79 6.99 -3.61
C GLY A 49 -2.65 7.54 -2.74
N ASP A 50 -2.93 8.68 -2.12
CA ASP A 50 -2.02 9.41 -1.24
C ASP A 50 -2.04 8.82 0.18
N ARG A 51 -0.91 8.92 0.90
CA ARG A 51 -0.81 8.51 2.31
C ARG A 51 -1.18 7.04 2.53
N VAL A 52 -0.85 6.18 1.58
CA VAL A 52 -1.07 4.73 1.65
C VAL A 52 0.19 4.02 2.13
N SER A 53 0.03 3.05 3.01
CA SER A 53 1.11 2.12 3.39
C SER A 53 0.85 0.74 2.79
N VAL A 54 1.57 0.39 1.72
CA VAL A 54 1.54 -0.94 1.13
C VAL A 54 2.59 -1.79 1.83
N GLY A 55 2.14 -2.61 2.77
CA GLY A 55 2.94 -3.40 3.70
C GLY A 55 3.84 -4.45 3.04
N HIS A 56 4.86 -4.91 3.79
CA HIS A 56 5.82 -5.91 3.30
C HIS A 56 5.15 -7.12 2.64
N GLY A 57 5.57 -7.46 1.42
CA GLY A 57 5.06 -8.60 0.67
C GLY A 57 3.56 -8.54 0.31
N ALA A 58 2.90 -7.39 0.49
CA ALA A 58 1.52 -7.21 0.05
C ALA A 58 1.43 -7.18 -1.49
N THR A 59 0.28 -7.59 -2.03
CA THR A 59 0.02 -7.55 -3.47
C THR A 59 -1.25 -6.76 -3.76
N VAL A 60 -1.16 -5.79 -4.67
CA VAL A 60 -2.31 -5.09 -5.27
C VAL A 60 -2.29 -5.38 -6.77
N ASP A 61 -3.30 -6.10 -7.25
CA ASP A 61 -3.38 -6.61 -8.62
C ASP A 61 -4.69 -6.16 -9.26
N PHE A 62 -4.61 -5.21 -10.20
CA PHE A 62 -5.74 -4.59 -10.92
C PHE A 62 -6.85 -4.05 -10.00
N ALA A 63 -6.46 -3.37 -8.93
CA ALA A 63 -7.36 -2.85 -7.93
C ALA A 63 -7.09 -1.37 -7.61
N THR A 64 -8.05 -0.73 -6.95
CA THR A 64 -7.93 0.64 -6.45
C THR A 64 -7.80 0.63 -4.93
N VAL A 65 -6.83 1.38 -4.43
CA VAL A 65 -6.64 1.69 -3.01
C VAL A 65 -6.66 3.21 -2.89
N GLU A 66 -7.69 3.75 -2.24
CA GLU A 66 -7.83 5.19 -2.03
C GLU A 66 -6.87 5.72 -0.96
N ASP A 67 -7.00 7.00 -0.63
CA ASP A 67 -6.11 7.70 0.28
C ASP A 67 -6.25 7.21 1.72
N ASP A 68 -5.19 7.38 2.52
CA ASP A 68 -5.19 7.08 3.96
C ASP A 68 -5.54 5.60 4.24
N VAL A 69 -4.87 4.68 3.55
CA VAL A 69 -5.08 3.24 3.70
C VAL A 69 -3.81 2.53 4.17
N VAL A 70 -3.97 1.58 5.08
CA VAL A 70 -2.91 0.60 5.40
C VAL A 70 -3.26 -0.74 4.77
N VAL A 71 -2.47 -1.16 3.77
CA VAL A 71 -2.54 -2.51 3.20
C VAL A 71 -1.55 -3.39 3.96
N GLY A 72 -2.02 -4.15 4.93
CA GLY A 72 -1.18 -4.91 5.86
C GLY A 72 -0.27 -5.94 5.18
N MET A 73 0.86 -6.25 5.82
CA MET A 73 1.88 -7.16 5.27
C MET A 73 1.28 -8.50 4.81
N GLY A 74 1.77 -9.02 3.68
CA GLY A 74 1.36 -10.30 3.10
C GLY A 74 -0.10 -10.38 2.62
N SER A 75 -0.86 -9.29 2.70
CA SER A 75 -2.25 -9.24 2.22
C SER A 75 -2.33 -9.18 0.69
N ARG A 76 -3.51 -9.47 0.14
CA ARG A 76 -3.78 -9.42 -1.31
C ARG A 76 -5.06 -8.65 -1.57
N VAL A 77 -4.99 -7.68 -2.48
CA VAL A 77 -6.14 -6.93 -3.02
C VAL A 77 -6.27 -7.32 -4.49
N LEU A 78 -7.32 -8.07 -4.82
CA LEU A 78 -7.49 -8.74 -6.11
C LEU A 78 -8.27 -7.89 -7.12
N GLY A 79 -8.15 -8.24 -8.41
CA GLY A 79 -8.69 -7.47 -9.52
C GLY A 79 -10.15 -7.03 -9.37
N GLY A 80 -10.40 -5.76 -9.64
CA GLY A 80 -11.71 -5.10 -9.50
C GLY A 80 -12.05 -4.68 -8.07
N ALA A 81 -11.29 -5.08 -7.06
CA ALA A 81 -11.51 -4.64 -5.69
C ALA A 81 -11.25 -3.13 -5.53
N ARG A 82 -11.96 -2.53 -4.57
CA ARG A 82 -11.78 -1.15 -4.13
C ARG A 82 -11.64 -1.11 -2.62
N VAL A 83 -10.52 -0.57 -2.14
CA VAL A 83 -10.35 -0.22 -0.74
C VAL A 83 -10.56 1.29 -0.62
N GLU A 84 -11.67 1.71 -0.04
CA GLU A 84 -11.99 3.12 0.14
C GLU A 84 -11.10 3.77 1.21
N SER A 85 -11.15 5.10 1.30
CA SER A 85 -10.30 5.86 2.20
C SER A 85 -10.46 5.52 3.68
N GLU A 86 -9.41 5.79 4.46
CA GLU A 86 -9.38 5.56 5.90
C GLU A 86 -9.58 4.08 6.28
N CYS A 87 -9.01 3.15 5.51
CA CYS A 87 -9.18 1.72 5.72
C CYS A 87 -7.92 1.01 6.19
N ILE A 88 -8.10 -0.16 6.79
CA ILE A 88 -7.02 -1.09 7.08
C ILE A 88 -7.36 -2.44 6.44
N VAL A 89 -6.48 -2.97 5.60
CA VAL A 89 -6.46 -4.38 5.24
C VAL A 89 -5.53 -5.09 6.21
N ALA A 90 -6.05 -6.02 7.01
CA ALA A 90 -5.24 -6.74 8.00
C ALA A 90 -4.14 -7.57 7.33
N ALA A 91 -3.07 -7.84 8.09
CA ALA A 91 -2.00 -8.71 7.62
C ALA A 91 -2.55 -10.07 7.14
N ASN A 92 -2.04 -10.55 6.02
CA ASN A 92 -2.45 -11.79 5.34
C ASN A 92 -3.94 -11.87 4.92
N ALA A 93 -4.71 -10.78 4.99
CA ALA A 93 -6.08 -10.77 4.49
C ALA A 93 -6.13 -10.85 2.95
N VAL A 94 -7.25 -11.32 2.42
CA VAL A 94 -7.50 -11.36 0.97
C VAL A 94 -8.80 -10.63 0.67
N VAL A 95 -8.67 -9.41 0.16
CA VAL A 95 -9.77 -8.65 -0.43
C VAL A 95 -10.01 -9.23 -1.82
N THR A 96 -11.13 -9.92 -1.96
CA THR A 96 -11.47 -10.72 -3.15
C THR A 96 -11.86 -9.85 -4.35
N ARG A 97 -11.98 -10.47 -5.54
CA ARG A 97 -12.32 -9.74 -6.77
C ARG A 97 -13.64 -8.99 -6.62
N ASP A 98 -13.67 -7.77 -7.16
CA ASP A 98 -14.83 -6.87 -7.14
C ASP A 98 -15.36 -6.52 -5.73
N GLN A 99 -14.63 -6.89 -4.66
CA GLN A 99 -15.00 -6.58 -3.29
C GLN A 99 -14.67 -5.12 -2.98
N THR A 100 -15.64 -4.42 -2.38
CA THR A 100 -15.42 -3.08 -1.82
C THR A 100 -15.20 -3.19 -0.30
N VAL A 101 -14.12 -2.62 0.20
CA VAL A 101 -13.93 -2.35 1.63
C VAL A 101 -14.43 -0.93 1.88
N PRO A 102 -15.53 -0.74 2.63
CA PRO A 102 -16.11 0.58 2.82
C PRO A 102 -15.21 1.49 3.65
N SER A 103 -15.26 2.79 3.41
CA SER A 103 -14.43 3.77 4.11
C SER A 103 -14.51 3.63 5.63
N GLY A 104 -13.38 3.78 6.32
CA GLY A 104 -13.34 3.65 7.77
C GLY A 104 -13.47 2.21 8.28
N HIS A 105 -13.19 1.19 7.47
CA HIS A 105 -13.29 -0.22 7.87
C HIS A 105 -11.93 -0.95 7.93
N LEU A 106 -11.89 -1.93 8.83
CA LEU A 106 -10.93 -3.02 8.83
C LEU A 106 -11.47 -4.16 7.96
N ALA A 107 -10.68 -4.61 6.99
CA ALA A 107 -10.89 -5.83 6.23
C ALA A 107 -9.94 -6.93 6.74
N SER A 108 -10.45 -8.07 7.20
CA SER A 108 -9.63 -9.14 7.79
C SER A 108 -10.10 -10.53 7.41
N GLY A 109 -9.16 -11.47 7.24
CA GLY A 109 -9.47 -12.87 6.92
C GLY A 109 -9.31 -13.22 5.43
N VAL A 110 -9.60 -14.49 5.11
CA VAL A 110 -9.53 -15.05 3.75
C VAL A 110 -10.78 -15.92 3.51
N PRO A 111 -11.80 -15.44 2.78
CA PRO A 111 -11.93 -14.08 2.23
C PRO A 111 -12.06 -13.02 3.34
N ALA A 112 -11.74 -11.76 3.02
CA ALA A 112 -11.81 -10.68 4.00
C ALA A 112 -13.25 -10.32 4.35
N GLU A 113 -13.54 -10.25 5.65
CA GLU A 113 -14.75 -9.66 6.21
C GLU A 113 -14.46 -8.25 6.70
N THR A 114 -15.45 -7.36 6.61
CA THR A 114 -15.31 -5.93 6.92
C THR A 114 -16.03 -5.55 8.21
N GLN A 115 -15.38 -4.74 9.05
CA GLN A 115 -15.97 -4.16 10.25
C GLN A 115 -15.46 -2.72 10.47
N PRO A 116 -16.21 -1.82 11.12
CA PRO A 116 -15.74 -0.47 11.39
C PRO A 116 -14.43 -0.44 12.17
N LEU A 117 -13.56 0.52 11.86
CA LEU A 117 -12.35 0.77 12.63
C LEU A 117 -12.67 1.30 14.02
N THR A 118 -11.82 0.96 14.98
CA THR A 118 -11.72 1.67 16.27
C THR A 118 -10.97 2.99 16.10
N ASP A 119 -11.13 3.90 17.07
CA ASP A 119 -10.43 5.20 17.05
C ASP A 119 -8.91 5.03 17.01
N ALA A 120 -8.36 4.11 17.81
CA ALA A 120 -6.93 3.79 17.82
C ALA A 120 -6.43 3.25 16.47
N GLN A 121 -7.28 2.52 15.74
CA GLN A 121 -6.92 2.05 14.40
C GLN A 121 -6.90 3.21 13.39
N ARG A 122 -7.84 4.15 13.48
CA ARG A 122 -7.86 5.34 12.63
C ARG A 122 -6.63 6.22 12.86
N GLU A 123 -6.29 6.49 14.11
CA GLU A 123 -5.09 7.23 14.49
C GLU A 123 -3.82 6.56 13.93
N GLY A 124 -3.75 5.23 14.02
CA GLY A 124 -2.62 4.45 13.51
C GLY A 124 -2.39 4.55 12.01
N ILE A 125 -3.39 4.91 11.19
CA ILE A 125 -3.20 5.15 9.75
C ILE A 125 -2.28 6.35 9.52
N GLU A 126 -2.57 7.46 10.21
CA GLU A 126 -1.81 8.70 10.04
C GLU A 126 -0.38 8.57 10.55
N GLU A 127 -0.22 7.96 11.73
CA GLU A 127 1.10 7.67 12.31
C GLU A 127 1.96 6.82 11.36
N ASN A 128 1.34 5.85 10.67
CA ASN A 128 2.06 4.92 9.82
C ASN A 128 2.69 5.59 8.60
N TRP A 129 1.91 6.33 7.80
CA TRP A 129 2.47 6.94 6.59
C TRP A 129 3.47 8.05 6.94
N ARG A 130 3.23 8.84 8.00
CA ARG A 130 4.17 9.87 8.47
C ARG A 130 5.51 9.27 8.86
N HIS A 131 5.48 8.15 9.60
CA HIS A 131 6.69 7.43 9.95
C HIS A 131 7.50 7.02 8.71
N TYR A 132 6.83 6.54 7.66
CA TYR A 132 7.50 6.12 6.44
C TYR A 132 7.98 7.28 5.55
N VAL A 133 7.33 8.44 5.58
CA VAL A 133 7.86 9.67 4.97
C VAL A 133 9.17 10.06 5.67
N ASP A 134 9.14 10.19 7.01
CA ASP A 134 10.34 10.53 7.79
C ASP A 134 11.48 9.52 7.56
N LEU A 135 11.15 8.23 7.53
CA LEU A 135 12.13 7.19 7.31
C LEU A 135 12.70 7.25 5.90
N GLY A 136 11.87 7.45 4.87
CA GLY A 136 12.31 7.63 3.49
C GLY A 136 13.26 8.81 3.33
N GLU A 137 12.95 9.95 3.93
CA GLU A 137 13.82 11.13 3.93
C GLU A 137 15.17 10.86 4.59
N ARG A 138 15.19 10.14 5.73
CA ARG A 138 16.43 9.73 6.40
C ARG A 138 17.26 8.77 5.56
N PHE A 139 16.65 7.78 4.90
CA PHE A 139 17.38 6.85 4.02
C PHE A 139 18.04 7.57 2.83
N VAL A 140 17.38 8.59 2.29
CA VAL A 140 17.97 9.44 1.23
C VAL A 140 19.11 10.29 1.78
N ALA A 141 18.96 10.87 2.98
CA ALA A 141 19.96 11.73 3.60
C ALA A 141 21.22 10.97 4.07
N ASP A 142 21.03 9.81 4.72
CA ASP A 142 22.10 9.03 5.34
C ASP A 142 22.79 8.08 4.35
N GLY A 143 22.15 7.79 3.21
CA GLY A 143 22.58 6.73 2.30
C GLY A 143 22.30 5.33 2.87
N PRO A 144 22.69 4.26 2.16
CA PRO A 144 22.50 2.90 2.65
C PRO A 144 23.29 2.70 3.94
N HIS A 145 22.59 2.44 5.05
CA HIS A 145 23.21 2.07 6.33
C HIS A 145 23.87 0.69 6.21
N GLU A 146 25.15 0.66 5.88
CA GLU A 146 26.00 -0.53 6.02
C GLU A 146 26.38 -0.70 7.49
N ARG A 147 25.43 -1.11 8.35
CA ARG A 147 25.79 -1.66 9.66
C ARG A 147 25.48 -3.15 9.69
N PRO A 148 26.51 -4.01 9.85
CA PRO A 148 26.40 -5.46 9.78
C PRO A 148 25.58 -6.06 10.93
#